data_AF-A0A563DAH1-F1
#
_entry.id   AF-A0A563DAH1-F1
#
_cell.length_a   1.000
_cell.length_b   1.000
_cell.length_c   1.000
_cell.angle_alpha   90.00
_cell.angle_beta   90.00
_cell.angle_gamma   90.00
#
_symmetry.space_group_name_H-M   'P 1'
#
loop_
_entity.id
_entity.type
_entity.pdbx_description
1 polymer ?
#
loop_
_entity_poly.entity_id
_entity_poly.type
_entity_poly.pdbx_seq_one_letter_code
_entity_poly.pdbx_strand_id
1 'polypeptide(L)'
;MKRSMIILLSLIVICSALLFALRPSPSITFKEELVQGQTTTQVVLEDWTFTSAKPGKDSVITLSDGKSTNAKWMLTETVPPTYSLSQLPNSFYYHHIYIAPIHPEMAKVIMDINPTVTYFLNCEAKQIRFKQ
;
A
#
# COMPACT_ATOMS: atom_id res chain seq x y z
N MET A 1 -22.64 -38.36 -0.36
CA MET A 1 -21.42 -37.73 0.22
C MET A 1 -20.40 -37.30 -0.84
N LYS A 2 -19.84 -38.20 -1.67
CA LYS A 2 -18.74 -37.85 -2.61
C LYS A 2 -19.05 -36.68 -3.56
N ARG A 3 -20.26 -36.63 -4.14
CA ARG A 3 -20.68 -35.56 -5.07
C ARG A 3 -20.79 -34.17 -4.41
N SER A 4 -21.38 -34.10 -3.21
CA SER A 4 -21.51 -32.83 -2.47
C SER A 4 -20.16 -32.31 -1.98
N MET A 5 -19.25 -33.19 -1.58
CA MET A 5 -17.90 -32.81 -1.17
C MET A 5 -17.07 -32.27 -2.34
N ILE A 6 -17.19 -32.85 -3.54
CA ILE A 6 -16.54 -32.36 -4.77
C ILE A 6 -17.06 -30.96 -5.13
N ILE A 7 -18.38 -30.75 -5.06
CA ILE A 7 -19.00 -29.44 -5.34
C ILE A 7 -18.47 -28.38 -4.36
N LEU A 8 -18.42 -28.69 -3.06
CA LEU A 8 -17.89 -27.77 -2.05
C LEU A 8 -16.43 -27.39 -2.32
N LEU A 9 -15.58 -28.37 -2.64
CA LEU A 9 -14.18 -28.14 -3.00
C LEU A 9 -14.04 -27.24 -4.24
N SER A 10 -14.83 -27.50 -5.29
CA SER A 10 -14.83 -26.66 -6.49
C SER A 10 -15.25 -25.22 -6.19
N LEU A 11 -16.24 -25.01 -5.32
CA LEU A 11 -16.69 -23.67 -4.93
C LEU A 11 -15.58 -22.90 -4.21
N ILE A 12 -14.86 -23.56 -3.29
CA ILE A 12 -13.74 -22.94 -2.56
C ILE A 12 -12.63 -22.49 -3.52
N VAL A 13 -12.27 -23.34 -4.49
CA VAL A 13 -11.23 -23.03 -5.48
C VAL A 13 -11.67 -21.88 -6.40
N ILE A 14 -12.92 -21.85 -6.83
CA ILE A 14 -13.46 -20.77 -7.65
C ILE A 14 -13.47 -19.45 -6.86
N CYS A 15 -13.97 -19.46 -5.63
CA CYS A 15 -13.99 -18.27 -4.78
C CYS A 15 -12.59 -17.73 -4.51
N SER A 16 -11.59 -18.57 -4.23
CA SER A 16 -10.23 -18.11 -3.99
C SER A 16 -9.58 -17.53 -5.25
N ALA A 17 -9.83 -18.10 -6.43
CA ALA A 17 -9.36 -17.54 -7.70
C ALA A 17 -10.01 -16.18 -8.01
N LEU A 18 -11.31 -16.05 -7.79
CA LEU A 18 -12.05 -14.78 -7.94
C LEU A 18 -11.52 -13.71 -6.99
N LEU A 19 -11.27 -14.06 -5.73
CA LEU A 19 -10.63 -13.17 -4.78
C LEU A 19 -9.27 -12.70 -5.32
N PHE A 20 -8.39 -13.58 -5.78
CA PHE A 20 -7.11 -13.13 -6.34
C PHE A 20 -7.25 -12.26 -7.60
N ALA A 21 -8.17 -12.58 -8.50
CA ALA A 21 -8.39 -11.83 -9.74
C ALA A 21 -8.99 -10.44 -9.50
N LEU A 22 -9.79 -10.30 -8.45
CA LEU A 22 -10.38 -9.02 -8.05
C LEU A 22 -9.45 -8.19 -7.17
N ARG A 23 -8.29 -8.72 -6.75
CA ARG A 23 -7.34 -7.96 -5.95
C ARG A 23 -6.94 -6.69 -6.69
N PRO A 24 -7.08 -5.51 -6.08
CA PRO A 24 -6.63 -4.27 -6.69
C PRO A 24 -5.11 -4.35 -6.92
N SER A 25 -4.65 -3.89 -8.09
CA SER A 25 -3.23 -3.89 -8.39
C SER A 25 -2.50 -2.87 -7.51
N PRO A 26 -1.37 -3.25 -6.90
CA PRO A 26 -0.51 -2.27 -6.24
C PRO A 26 -0.12 -1.16 -7.22
N SER A 27 -0.19 0.09 -6.77
CA SER A 27 0.17 1.25 -7.58
C SER A 27 1.42 1.91 -6.99
N ILE A 28 2.31 2.41 -7.86
CA ILE A 28 3.50 3.17 -7.45
C ILE A 28 3.37 4.57 -8.02
N THR A 29 3.50 5.58 -7.15
CA THR A 29 3.43 6.99 -7.51
C THR A 29 4.61 7.75 -6.94
N PHE A 30 5.16 8.72 -7.67
CA PHE A 30 6.19 9.62 -7.17
C PHE A 30 5.56 10.92 -6.69
N LYS A 31 5.97 11.40 -5.52
CA LYS A 31 5.47 12.65 -4.94
C LYS A 31 6.63 13.49 -4.43
N GLU A 32 6.49 14.81 -4.55
CA GLU A 32 7.37 15.76 -3.90
C GLU A 32 6.72 16.24 -2.60
N GLU A 33 7.48 16.24 -1.52
CA GLU A 33 7.02 16.72 -0.23
C GLU A 33 8.09 17.59 0.43
N LEU A 34 7.65 18.54 1.24
CA LEU A 34 8.53 19.50 1.88
C LEU A 34 8.89 19.01 3.28
N VAL A 35 10.14 18.61 3.46
CA VAL A 35 10.70 18.07 4.70
C VAL A 35 11.77 19.03 5.22
N GLN A 36 11.53 19.62 6.39
CA GLN A 36 12.44 20.61 7.01
C GLN A 36 12.82 21.79 6.08
N GLY A 37 11.89 22.25 5.22
CA GLY A 37 12.17 23.33 4.28
C GLY A 37 12.82 22.88 2.96
N GLN A 38 13.15 21.59 2.81
CA GLN A 38 13.71 21.02 1.59
C GLN A 38 12.68 20.18 0.85
N THR A 39 12.59 20.33 -0.47
CA THR A 39 11.78 19.45 -1.31
C THR A 39 12.47 18.09 -1.41
N THR A 40 11.80 17.03 -1.01
CA THR A 40 12.27 15.65 -1.13
C THR A 40 11.34 14.85 -2.04
N THR A 41 11.92 14.08 -2.96
CA THR A 41 11.16 13.15 -3.79
C THR A 41 10.97 11.84 -3.05
N GLN A 42 9.72 11.41 -2.98
CA GLN A 42 9.29 10.19 -2.33
C GLN A 42 8.58 9.28 -3.33
N VAL A 43 8.62 7.99 -3.05
CA VAL A 43 7.87 6.96 -3.74
C VAL A 43 6.76 6.49 -2.81
N VAL A 44 5.54 6.45 -3.32
CA VAL A 44 4.35 5.94 -2.66
C VAL A 44 4.01 4.59 -3.27
N LEU A 45 3.84 3.58 -2.43
CA LEU A 45 3.36 2.26 -2.81
C LEU A 45 2.02 2.01 -2.11
N GLU A 46 1.00 1.77 -2.91
CA GLU A 46 -0.30 1.31 -2.45
C GLU A 46 -0.35 -0.21 -2.57
N ASP A 47 -0.63 -0.90 -1.46
CA ASP A 47 -0.79 -2.36 -1.46
C ASP A 47 -2.14 -2.76 -0.86
N TRP A 48 -2.76 -3.78 -1.45
CA TRP A 48 -4.07 -4.27 -1.07
C TRP A 48 -3.97 -5.72 -0.62
N THR A 49 -4.25 -6.04 0.65
CA THR A 49 -4.10 -7.42 1.15
C THR A 49 -5.26 -7.86 2.03
N PHE A 50 -5.46 -9.17 2.20
CA PHE A 50 -6.47 -9.71 3.14
C PHE A 50 -6.06 -9.60 4.61
N THR A 51 -4.81 -9.22 4.88
CA THR A 51 -4.24 -9.16 6.23
C THR A 51 -4.01 -7.72 6.64
N SER A 52 -3.91 -7.48 7.94
CA SER A 52 -3.47 -6.19 8.48
C SER A 52 -2.06 -5.80 8.00
N ALA A 53 -1.67 -4.57 8.32
CA ALA A 53 -0.42 -3.98 7.87
C ALA A 53 0.78 -4.89 8.04
N LYS A 54 1.62 -4.93 7.01
CA LYS A 54 2.91 -5.60 7.08
C LYS A 54 3.95 -4.61 7.59
N PRO A 55 4.95 -5.09 8.35
CA PRO A 55 6.08 -4.25 8.69
C PRO A 55 6.76 -3.73 7.41
N GLY A 56 7.29 -2.52 7.51
CA GLY A 56 8.04 -1.87 6.44
C GLY A 56 9.13 -2.79 5.88
N LYS A 57 9.27 -2.84 4.56
CA LYS A 57 10.19 -3.72 3.87
C LYS A 57 11.34 -2.91 3.25
N ASP A 58 12.54 -3.47 3.26
CA ASP A 58 13.62 -2.96 2.41
C ASP A 58 13.43 -3.47 0.99
N SER A 59 13.64 -2.60 0.01
CA SER A 59 13.55 -2.94 -1.41
C SER A 59 14.54 -2.13 -2.23
N VAL A 60 14.72 -2.54 -3.48
CA VAL A 60 15.44 -1.75 -4.47
C VAL A 60 14.42 -1.17 -5.44
N ILE A 61 14.41 0.15 -5.59
CA ILE A 61 13.57 0.86 -6.57
C ILE A 61 14.45 1.24 -7.75
N THR A 62 14.06 0.81 -8.94
CA THR A 62 14.66 1.29 -10.19
C THR A 62 13.91 2.52 -10.66
N LEU A 63 14.63 3.63 -10.80
CA LEU A 63 14.14 4.91 -11.26
C LEU A 63 14.02 4.92 -12.79
N SER A 64 13.29 5.90 -13.32
CA SER A 64 13.09 6.08 -14.76
C SER A 64 14.38 6.32 -15.54
N ASP A 65 15.45 6.81 -14.89
CA ASP A 65 16.78 6.97 -15.48
C ASP A 65 17.61 5.67 -15.50
N GLY A 66 17.03 4.55 -15.05
CA GLY A 66 17.67 3.24 -14.97
C GLY A 66 18.54 3.02 -13.73
N LYS A 67 18.73 4.04 -12.88
CA LYS A 67 19.46 3.88 -11.62
C LYS A 67 18.60 3.19 -10.58
N SER A 68 19.24 2.47 -9.67
CA SER A 68 18.56 1.78 -8.59
C SER A 68 18.99 2.37 -7.24
N THR A 69 18.03 2.54 -6.34
CA THR A 69 18.25 3.04 -4.97
C THR A 69 17.63 2.10 -3.95
N ASN A 70 18.23 2.02 -2.77
CA ASN A 70 17.65 1.30 -1.64
C ASN A 70 16.49 2.12 -1.06
N ALA A 71 15.34 1.49 -0.90
CA ALA A 71 14.16 2.11 -0.35
C ALA A 71 13.69 1.35 0.88
N LYS A 72 13.54 2.09 1.97
CA LYS A 72 12.92 1.60 3.19
C LYS A 72 11.47 2.06 3.22
N TRP A 73 10.55 1.14 2.99
CA TRP A 73 9.12 1.43 2.99
C TRP A 73 8.63 1.67 4.42
N MET A 74 8.08 2.84 4.66
CA MET A 74 7.49 3.24 5.93
C MET A 74 5.97 3.18 5.81
N LEU A 75 5.31 2.46 6.72
CA LEU A 75 3.87 2.39 6.74
C LEU A 75 3.30 3.73 7.20
N THR A 76 2.45 4.33 6.37
CA THR A 76 1.79 5.60 6.70
C THR A 76 0.37 5.36 7.16
N GLU A 77 -0.41 4.58 6.42
CA GLU A 77 -1.80 4.30 6.79
C GLU A 77 -2.18 2.85 6.50
N THR A 78 -3.14 2.34 7.27
CA THR A 78 -3.85 1.10 6.98
C THR A 78 -5.33 1.34 7.12
N VAL A 79 -6.00 1.36 5.97
CA VAL A 79 -7.45 1.48 5.92
C VAL A 79 -8.03 0.07 6.00
N PRO A 80 -8.89 -0.23 7.00
CA PRO A 80 -9.54 -1.51 7.08
C PRO A 80 -10.52 -1.72 5.91
N PRO A 81 -10.80 -2.98 5.53
CA PRO A 81 -11.79 -3.28 4.51
C PRO A 81 -13.16 -2.74 4.90
N THR A 82 -13.88 -2.22 3.91
CA THR A 82 -15.24 -1.69 4.06
C THR A 82 -16.23 -2.59 3.33
N TYR A 83 -17.30 -3.05 3.97
CA TYR A 83 -18.24 -4.03 3.39
C TYR A 83 -19.25 -3.46 2.37
N SER A 84 -18.96 -2.32 1.73
CA SER A 84 -19.90 -1.72 0.78
C SER A 84 -19.86 -2.41 -0.58
N LEU A 85 -20.94 -3.10 -0.96
CA LEU A 85 -21.07 -3.76 -2.26
C LEU A 85 -20.94 -2.77 -3.44
N SER A 86 -21.20 -1.48 -3.23
CA SER A 86 -21.02 -0.44 -4.25
C SER A 86 -19.55 -0.10 -4.54
N GLN A 87 -18.61 -0.54 -3.70
CA GLN A 87 -17.18 -0.23 -3.75
C GLN A 87 -16.31 -1.46 -4.10
N LEU A 88 -16.89 -2.49 -4.73
CA LEU A 88 -16.15 -3.64 -5.28
C LEU A 88 -14.98 -3.15 -6.18
N PRO A 89 -13.76 -3.74 -6.17
CA PRO A 89 -13.24 -4.85 -5.35
C PRO A 89 -12.39 -4.45 -4.12
N ASN A 90 -12.13 -3.15 -3.91
CA ASN A 90 -11.32 -2.63 -2.78
C ASN A 90 -11.92 -2.96 -1.40
N SER A 91 -13.23 -3.21 -1.36
CA SER A 91 -14.03 -3.44 -0.16
C SER A 91 -13.59 -4.62 0.73
N PHE A 92 -12.91 -5.61 0.16
CA PHE A 92 -12.52 -6.83 0.89
C PHE A 92 -11.06 -6.82 1.35
N TYR A 93 -10.29 -5.80 0.99
CA TYR A 93 -8.86 -5.70 1.28
C TYR A 93 -8.59 -4.59 2.27
N TYR A 94 -7.58 -4.82 3.11
CA TYR A 94 -6.86 -3.73 3.73
C TYR A 94 -6.11 -2.95 2.64
N HIS A 95 -6.23 -1.63 2.69
CA HIS A 95 -5.41 -0.73 1.89
C HIS A 95 -4.25 -0.23 2.73
N HIS A 96 -3.03 -0.52 2.33
CA HIS A 96 -1.82 -0.03 2.97
C HIS A 96 -1.16 1.02 2.09
N ILE A 97 -0.82 2.15 2.69
CA ILE A 97 -0.07 3.21 2.03
C ILE A 97 1.33 3.21 2.64
N TYR A 98 2.31 2.90 1.81
CA TYR A 98 3.73 2.96 2.16
C TYR A 98 4.41 4.11 1.44
N ILE A 99 5.38 4.71 2.11
CA ILE A 99 6.17 5.80 1.57
C ILE A 99 7.65 5.49 1.81
N ALA A 100 8.47 5.73 0.80
CA ALA A 100 9.92 5.65 0.90
C ALA A 100 10.57 6.86 0.22
N PRO A 101 11.54 7.55 0.84
CA PRO A 101 12.31 8.57 0.14
C PRO A 101 13.23 7.93 -0.89
N ILE A 102 13.47 8.63 -2.01
CA ILE A 102 14.44 8.18 -3.03
C ILE A 102 15.87 8.19 -2.46
N HIS A 103 16.16 9.14 -1.57
CA HIS A 103 17.43 9.23 -0.85
C HIS A 103 17.31 8.48 0.49
N PRO A 104 18.02 7.34 0.66
CA PRO A 104 17.88 6.49 1.86
C PRO A 104 18.18 7.23 3.17
N GLU A 105 19.09 8.20 3.12
CA GLU A 105 19.49 9.04 4.26
C GLU A 105 18.34 9.89 4.81
N MET A 106 17.37 10.24 3.94
CA MET A 106 16.18 10.99 4.34
C MET A 106 15.15 10.14 5.09
N ALA A 107 15.24 8.81 5.03
CA ALA A 107 14.26 7.95 5.71
C ALA A 107 14.31 8.15 7.24
N LYS A 108 15.52 8.29 7.79
CA LYS A 108 15.70 8.59 9.21
C LYS A 108 15.16 9.97 9.56
N VAL A 109 15.48 10.99 8.76
CA VAL A 109 15.01 12.36 8.97
C VAL A 109 13.47 12.44 8.96
N ILE A 110 12.82 11.80 7.99
CA ILE A 110 11.36 11.75 7.87
C ILE A 110 10.74 11.06 9.10
N MET A 111 11.30 9.95 9.56
CA MET A 111 10.81 9.28 10.77
C MET A 111 10.98 10.13 12.03
N ASP A 112 12.11 10.83 12.15
CA ASP A 112 12.44 11.64 13.33
C ASP A 112 11.54 12.88 13.45
N ILE A 113 11.22 13.53 12.32
CA ILE A 113 10.32 14.70 12.32
C ILE A 113 8.84 14.31 12.27
N ASN A 114 8.53 13.09 11.81
CA ASN A 114 7.18 12.54 11.62
C ASN A 114 6.20 13.53 10.96
N PRO A 115 6.45 13.94 9.70
CA PRO A 115 5.64 14.95 9.05
C PRO A 115 4.24 14.40 8.72
N THR A 116 3.31 15.31 8.45
CA THR A 116 1.97 14.93 8.02
C THR A 116 1.87 15.01 6.50
N VAL A 117 1.48 13.91 5.88
CA VAL A 117 1.36 13.75 4.43
C VAL A 117 -0.10 13.92 4.03
N THR A 118 -0.37 14.66 2.95
CA THR A 118 -1.71 14.72 2.36
C THR A 118 -1.88 13.62 1.32
N TYR A 119 -2.85 12.74 1.53
CA TYR A 119 -3.18 11.64 0.64
C TYR A 119 -4.67 11.64 0.29
N PHE A 120 -5.03 11.36 -0.96
CA PHE A 120 -6.42 11.30 -1.39
C PHE A 120 -6.93 9.87 -1.33
N LEU A 121 -7.81 9.57 -0.37
CA LEU A 121 -8.47 8.28 -0.24
C LEU A 121 -9.94 8.45 -0.61
N ASN A 122 -10.43 7.67 -1.58
CA ASN A 122 -11.81 7.79 -2.09
C ASN A 122 -12.15 9.22 -2.56
N CYS A 123 -11.21 9.88 -3.24
CA CYS A 123 -11.32 11.28 -3.68
C CYS A 123 -11.39 12.32 -2.55
N GLU A 124 -11.21 11.93 -1.29
CA GLU A 124 -11.14 12.83 -0.14
C GLU A 124 -9.70 13.00 0.33
N ALA A 125 -9.26 14.26 0.51
CA ALA A 125 -7.96 14.55 1.08
C ALA A 125 -7.92 14.18 2.57
N LYS A 126 -6.94 13.37 2.96
CA LYS A 126 -6.68 12.95 4.33
C LYS A 126 -5.24 13.29 4.71
N GLN A 127 -5.09 13.79 5.92
CA GLN A 127 -3.80 14.05 6.55
C GLN A 127 -3.39 12.81 7.33
N ILE A 128 -2.27 12.18 6.96
CA ILE A 128 -1.78 10.93 7.55
C ILE A 128 -0.34 11.12 8.04
N ARG A 129 0.06 10.38 9.08
CA ARG A 129 1.40 10.44 9.66
C ARG A 129 2.10 9.09 9.55
N PHE A 130 3.42 9.10 9.62
CA PHE A 130 4.19 7.87 9.61
C PHE A 130 3.94 7.10 10.91
N LYS A 131 3.69 5.80 10.78
CA LYS A 131 3.57 4.89 11.93
C LYS A 131 4.98 4.42 12.29
N GLN A 132 5.33 4.52 13.57
CA GLN A 132 6.58 4.03 14.14
C GLN A 132 6.55 2.52 14.34
#